data_AF-A0A3A4A029-F1
#
_entry.id   AF-A0A3A4A029-F1
#
_cell.length_a   1.000
_cell.length_b   1.000
_cell.length_c   1.000
_cell.angle_alpha   90.00
_cell.angle_beta   90.00
_cell.angle_gamma   90.00
#
_symmetry.space_group_name_H-M   'P 1'
#
loop_
_entity.id
_entity.type
_entity.pdbx_description
1 polymer ?
#
loop_
_entity_poly.entity_id
_entity_poly.type
_entity_poly.pdbx_seq_one_letter_code
_entity_poly.pdbx_strand_id
1 'polypeptide(L)'
;MVYAGWWEYAGVEICNTARAHAYAGAACASLRIGAGGCPDLDAVTGPQAYTTPQLDAAPWYDPAIPESARVLGVVGLDLSGLSKAPRAREVSALAAGGGRLGTLAMTQRQMLATVLVLAADHAALSYGVAWLSRALADPVCAPGGCAGASMRVAAYCPGAALPRPGDDGPVRTLYDVGVIDGPTVVSEITLRGAVAAKVEVSLVAGRPWLYRAPRLVGTVQLGTAPTATFNPSATATCAGAATCVDDPVCTPPLPAPGPATLSDPCWTGTAFNARRGVLSVTPEGMPSWLETVPIIRVTTGAAAMRKLWVRLFQPKLGGCADPVDMCAWCGELSVMYLGAGTVLDVDGRTRTADAMCGGDITAIADVNLYGAGGGPMQWPSWSCDTGACIEVAADAAAVAADASVTVWLASREDAV
;
A
#
# COMPACT_ATOMS: atom_id res chain seq x y z
N MET A 1 -3.22 -17.28 10.51
CA MET A 1 -1.87 -17.85 10.29
C MET A 1 -1.59 -17.69 8.81
N VAL A 2 -0.52 -16.95 8.51
CA VAL A 2 -0.13 -16.64 7.13
C VAL A 2 0.16 -17.90 6.35
N TYR A 3 -0.24 -17.91 5.09
CA TYR A 3 0.11 -18.97 4.17
C TYR A 3 1.50 -18.73 3.58
N ALA A 4 2.51 -19.42 4.12
CA ALA A 4 3.89 -19.31 3.65
C ALA A 4 4.11 -19.87 2.24
N GLY A 5 3.18 -20.67 1.72
CA GLY A 5 3.32 -21.38 0.45
C GLY A 5 3.25 -20.49 -0.80
N TRP A 6 2.97 -19.19 -0.66
CA TRP A 6 3.06 -18.24 -1.76
C TRP A 6 3.52 -16.85 -1.30
N TRP A 7 4.52 -16.31 -1.99
CA TRP A 7 4.87 -14.89 -1.92
C TRP A 7 5.70 -14.44 -3.12
N GLU A 8 5.60 -13.14 -3.38
CA GLU A 8 6.23 -12.41 -4.48
C GLU A 8 7.10 -11.29 -3.90
N TYR A 9 8.23 -11.01 -4.53
CA TYR A 9 9.12 -9.89 -4.20
C TYR A 9 9.46 -9.14 -5.49
N ALA A 10 9.27 -7.82 -5.49
CA ALA A 10 9.57 -6.95 -6.63
C ALA A 10 8.91 -7.40 -7.96
N GLY A 11 7.70 -7.96 -7.93
CA GLY A 11 7.04 -8.48 -9.14
C GLY A 11 7.41 -9.92 -9.50
N VAL A 12 8.41 -10.51 -8.81
CA VAL A 12 8.92 -11.86 -9.08
C VAL A 12 8.31 -12.84 -8.09
N GLU A 13 7.67 -13.89 -8.60
CA GLU A 13 7.23 -15.02 -7.76
C GLU A 13 8.46 -15.73 -7.19
N ILE A 14 8.68 -15.59 -5.87
CA ILE A 14 9.83 -16.21 -5.19
C ILE A 14 9.45 -17.60 -4.70
N CYS A 15 8.24 -17.74 -4.17
CA CYS A 15 7.76 -18.98 -3.59
C CYS A 15 6.38 -19.31 -4.12
N ASN A 16 6.23 -20.54 -4.61
CA ASN A 16 4.94 -21.11 -5.03
C ASN A 16 4.99 -22.62 -4.82
N THR A 17 4.46 -23.05 -3.68
CA THR A 17 4.44 -24.47 -3.29
C THR A 17 3.60 -25.32 -4.25
N ALA A 18 2.56 -24.76 -4.89
CA ALA A 18 1.75 -25.49 -5.85
C ALA A 18 2.54 -25.81 -7.14
N ARG A 19 3.26 -24.82 -7.68
CA ARG A 19 4.19 -25.01 -8.80
C ARG A 19 5.27 -26.02 -8.46
N ALA A 20 5.89 -25.87 -7.28
CA ALA A 20 6.93 -26.79 -6.83
C ALA A 20 6.42 -28.23 -6.69
N HIS A 21 5.21 -28.42 -6.17
CA HIS A 21 4.56 -29.72 -6.05
C HIS A 21 4.31 -30.36 -7.43
N ALA A 22 3.82 -29.59 -8.40
CA ALA A 22 3.56 -30.11 -9.74
C ALA A 22 4.84 -30.60 -10.44
N TYR A 23 5.90 -29.79 -10.43
CA TYR A 23 7.17 -30.17 -11.07
C TYR A 23 7.85 -31.32 -10.35
N ALA A 24 7.83 -31.31 -9.01
CA ALA A 24 8.38 -32.40 -8.22
C ALA A 24 7.66 -33.73 -8.48
N GLY A 25 6.32 -33.71 -8.58
CA GLY A 25 5.54 -34.91 -8.88
C GLY A 25 5.85 -35.50 -10.26
N ALA A 26 6.09 -34.64 -11.26
CA ALA A 26 6.49 -35.05 -12.60
C ALA A 26 7.94 -35.60 -12.65
N ALA A 27 8.87 -34.97 -11.93
CA ALA A 27 10.27 -35.37 -11.92
C ALA A 27 10.56 -36.60 -11.01
N CYS A 28 9.80 -36.73 -9.92
CA CYS A 28 10.03 -37.75 -8.91
C CYS A 28 8.71 -38.21 -8.27
N ALA A 29 8.15 -39.31 -8.78
CA ALA A 29 6.87 -39.86 -8.33
C ALA A 29 6.82 -40.24 -6.82
N SER A 30 7.97 -40.47 -6.18
CA SER A 30 8.06 -40.76 -4.74
C SER A 30 8.09 -39.52 -3.85
N LEU A 31 8.35 -38.34 -4.42
CA LEU A 31 8.40 -37.09 -3.66
C LEU A 31 6.99 -36.55 -3.51
N ARG A 32 6.46 -36.61 -2.28
CA ARG A 32 5.21 -35.97 -1.91
C ARG A 32 5.52 -34.75 -1.06
N ILE A 33 5.41 -33.57 -1.66
CA ILE A 33 5.37 -32.34 -0.89
C ILE A 33 4.01 -32.35 -0.20
N GLY A 34 4.01 -32.43 1.14
CA GLY A 34 2.77 -32.50 1.91
C GLY A 34 1.82 -31.40 1.47
N ALA A 35 0.53 -31.74 1.30
CA ALA A 35 -0.51 -30.82 0.92
C ALA A 35 -0.81 -29.79 2.03
N GLY A 36 0.19 -28.98 2.41
CA GLY A 36 -0.04 -27.56 2.65
C GLY A 36 -0.41 -26.84 1.35
N GLY A 37 -0.56 -27.57 0.24
CA GLY A 37 -1.15 -27.13 -1.01
C GLY A 37 -2.51 -26.54 -0.72
N CYS A 38 -2.54 -25.23 -0.79
CA CYS A 38 -3.77 -24.49 -0.83
C CYS A 38 -4.42 -24.80 -2.19
N PRO A 39 -5.48 -25.64 -2.26
CA PRO A 39 -5.98 -26.14 -3.54
C PRO A 39 -6.46 -25.01 -4.43
N ASP A 40 -6.92 -23.92 -3.81
CA ASP A 40 -7.43 -22.73 -4.48
C ASP A 40 -6.39 -21.62 -4.59
N LEU A 41 -5.08 -21.93 -4.50
CA LEU A 41 -4.01 -20.94 -4.72
C LEU A 41 -4.10 -20.28 -6.11
N ASP A 42 -4.70 -20.96 -7.06
CA ASP A 42 -5.05 -20.43 -8.39
C ASP A 42 -5.90 -19.15 -8.33
N ALA A 43 -6.64 -18.91 -7.25
CA ALA A 43 -7.34 -17.64 -7.03
C ALA A 43 -6.36 -16.45 -6.88
N VAL A 44 -5.10 -16.71 -6.52
CA VAL A 44 -4.03 -15.73 -6.33
C VAL A 44 -3.08 -15.71 -7.52
N THR A 45 -2.66 -16.88 -8.00
CA THR A 45 -1.68 -17.02 -9.09
C THR A 45 -2.30 -17.03 -10.48
N GLY A 46 -3.63 -17.10 -10.56
CA GLY A 46 -4.36 -17.43 -11.77
C GLY A 46 -4.47 -18.94 -11.99
N PRO A 47 -5.43 -19.40 -12.80
CA PRO A 47 -5.58 -20.82 -13.13
C PRO A 47 -4.36 -21.30 -13.90
N GLN A 48 -3.52 -22.13 -13.27
CA GLN A 48 -2.33 -22.69 -13.92
C GLN A 48 -2.20 -24.18 -13.63
N ALA A 49 -2.34 -24.99 -14.68
CA ALA A 49 -1.90 -26.37 -14.64
C ALA A 49 -0.39 -26.39 -14.87
N TYR A 50 0.39 -26.27 -13.79
CA TYR A 50 1.85 -26.30 -13.88
C TYR A 50 2.33 -27.63 -14.46
N THR A 51 3.17 -27.55 -15.49
CA THR A 51 3.71 -28.72 -16.21
C THR A 51 5.23 -28.77 -16.13
N THR A 52 5.92 -27.80 -16.72
CA THR A 52 7.38 -27.69 -16.69
C THR A 52 7.82 -26.23 -16.57
N PRO A 53 9.04 -25.96 -16.03
CA PRO A 53 9.56 -24.60 -15.93
C PRO A 53 9.54 -23.81 -17.25
N GLN A 54 9.72 -24.50 -18.38
CA GLN A 54 9.78 -23.91 -19.72
C GLN A 54 8.42 -23.46 -20.22
N LEU A 55 7.42 -24.34 -20.14
CA LEU A 55 6.09 -24.08 -20.70
C LEU A 55 5.32 -23.07 -19.85
N ASP A 56 5.57 -23.06 -18.55
CA ASP A 56 4.87 -22.18 -17.62
C ASP A 56 5.64 -20.87 -17.35
N ALA A 57 6.69 -20.61 -18.12
CA ALA A 57 7.58 -19.44 -17.98
C ALA A 57 7.99 -19.19 -16.52
N ALA A 58 8.50 -20.23 -15.83
CA ALA A 58 8.88 -20.12 -14.43
C ALA A 58 9.93 -19.00 -14.23
N PRO A 59 9.86 -18.22 -13.14
CA PRO A 59 10.72 -17.03 -12.96
C PRO A 59 12.23 -17.30 -12.94
N TRP A 60 12.63 -18.55 -12.67
CA TRP A 60 14.02 -18.99 -12.66
C TRP A 60 14.46 -19.65 -13.97
N TYR A 61 13.55 -19.91 -14.90
CA TYR A 61 13.91 -20.61 -16.12
C TYR A 61 14.67 -19.70 -17.08
N ASP A 62 15.82 -20.17 -17.54
CA ASP A 62 16.66 -19.51 -18.54
C ASP A 62 17.05 -20.55 -19.61
N PRO A 63 16.61 -20.39 -20.87
CA PRO A 63 16.94 -21.33 -21.94
C PRO A 63 18.44 -21.41 -22.27
N ALA A 64 19.24 -20.42 -21.87
CA ALA A 64 20.69 -20.44 -22.03
C ALA A 64 21.40 -21.26 -20.94
N ILE A 65 20.73 -21.60 -19.85
CA ILE A 65 21.30 -22.31 -18.69
C ILE A 65 20.52 -23.62 -18.46
N PRO A 66 21.06 -24.78 -18.90
CA PRO A 66 20.35 -26.06 -18.80
C PRO A 66 19.95 -26.46 -17.38
N GLU A 67 20.68 -26.03 -16.36
CA GLU A 67 20.39 -26.28 -14.95
C GLU A 67 19.06 -25.67 -14.51
N SER A 68 18.68 -24.53 -15.09
CA SER A 68 17.44 -23.81 -14.76
C SER A 68 16.18 -24.65 -15.03
N ALA A 69 16.22 -25.48 -16.08
CA ALA A 69 15.19 -26.42 -16.48
C ALA A 69 14.89 -27.49 -15.43
N ARG A 70 15.86 -27.77 -14.55
CA ARG A 70 15.85 -28.86 -13.57
C ARG A 70 15.64 -28.36 -12.14
N VAL A 71 15.45 -27.05 -11.95
CA VAL A 71 14.92 -26.49 -10.71
C VAL A 71 13.43 -26.80 -10.65
N LEU A 72 13.02 -27.50 -9.60
CA LEU A 72 11.65 -27.96 -9.39
C LEU A 72 10.82 -26.91 -8.67
N GLY A 73 11.43 -25.91 -8.03
CA GLY A 73 10.76 -24.73 -7.49
C GLY A 73 11.14 -24.44 -6.04
N VAL A 74 10.43 -23.48 -5.45
CA VAL A 74 10.64 -23.04 -4.07
C VAL A 74 9.38 -23.29 -3.25
N VAL A 75 9.53 -24.07 -2.18
CA VAL A 75 8.45 -24.42 -1.25
C VAL A 75 8.56 -23.57 0.00
N GLY A 76 7.48 -22.90 0.36
CA GLY A 76 7.39 -22.13 1.60
C GLY A 76 7.19 -23.04 2.79
N LEU A 77 8.09 -22.96 3.78
CA LEU A 77 7.97 -23.69 5.05
C LEU A 77 7.39 -22.81 6.15
N ASP A 78 7.91 -21.60 6.29
CA ASP A 78 7.45 -20.62 7.28
C ASP A 78 7.67 -19.19 6.79
N LEU A 79 6.80 -18.29 7.24
CA LEU A 79 6.93 -16.85 7.04
C LEU A 79 6.48 -16.14 8.32
N SER A 80 7.44 -15.90 9.20
CA SER A 80 7.19 -15.30 10.51
C SER A 80 7.33 -13.77 10.47
N GLY A 81 6.89 -13.10 11.55
CA GLY A 81 6.94 -11.64 11.67
C GLY A 81 5.71 -10.90 11.12
N LEU A 82 4.77 -11.61 10.52
CA LEU A 82 3.53 -11.05 9.97
C LEU A 82 2.34 -11.06 10.96
N SER A 83 2.35 -11.94 11.95
CA SER A 83 1.26 -12.11 12.93
C SER A 83 1.37 -11.18 14.15
N LYS A 84 2.43 -10.36 14.23
CA LYS A 84 2.67 -9.42 15.34
C LYS A 84 2.73 -7.99 14.81
N ALA A 85 2.00 -7.08 15.46
CA ALA A 85 2.13 -5.65 15.18
C ALA A 85 3.52 -5.15 15.63
N PRO A 86 4.29 -4.46 14.76
CA PRO A 86 5.60 -3.89 15.10
C PRO A 86 5.40 -2.58 15.88
N ARG A 87 4.81 -2.70 17.07
CA ARG A 87 4.56 -1.58 17.99
C ARG A 87 5.63 -1.58 19.07
N ALA A 88 6.21 -0.42 19.33
CA ALA A 88 7.11 -0.18 20.43
C ALA A 88 6.62 0.99 21.28
N ARG A 89 6.85 0.90 22.59
CA ARG A 89 6.52 1.96 23.54
C ARG A 89 7.50 1.91 24.69
N GLU A 90 8.12 3.04 25.00
CA GLU A 90 8.98 3.17 26.16
C GLU A 90 8.13 3.17 27.44
N VAL A 91 8.63 2.52 28.49
CA VAL A 91 8.01 2.54 29.82
C VAL A 91 9.04 3.07 30.81
N SER A 92 8.86 4.31 31.27
CA SER A 92 9.74 4.91 32.28
C SER A 92 9.20 4.58 33.68
N ALA A 93 10.04 3.98 34.54
CA ALA A 93 9.66 3.64 35.90
C ALA A 93 9.44 4.91 36.75
N LEU A 94 8.43 4.88 37.63
CA LEU A 94 8.17 5.96 38.58
C LEU A 94 8.84 5.65 39.93
N ALA A 95 9.36 6.68 40.60
CA ALA A 95 10.06 6.54 41.88
C ALA A 95 9.18 5.94 43.00
N ALA A 96 7.86 6.12 42.94
CA ALA A 96 6.90 5.57 43.89
C ALA A 96 6.36 4.17 43.50
N GLY A 97 6.94 3.53 42.48
CA GLY A 97 6.43 2.30 41.87
C GLY A 97 5.46 2.57 40.72
N GLY A 98 5.31 1.58 39.82
CA GLY A 98 4.58 1.73 38.56
C GLY A 98 5.44 2.31 37.43
N GLY A 99 4.80 2.69 36.32
CA GLY A 99 5.49 3.23 35.15
C GLY A 99 4.63 4.21 34.35
N ARG A 100 5.26 5.22 33.77
CA ARG A 100 4.65 6.12 32.79
C ARG A 100 4.89 5.57 31.39
N LEU A 101 3.82 5.39 30.66
CA LEU A 101 3.85 4.95 29.26
C LEU A 101 4.23 6.14 28.36
N GLY A 102 5.27 5.95 27.55
CA GLY A 102 5.65 6.87 26.49
C GLY A 102 4.72 6.77 25.27
N THR A 103 5.10 7.47 24.20
CA THR A 103 4.36 7.45 22.93
C THR A 103 4.40 6.06 22.32
N LEU A 104 3.27 5.59 21.76
CA LEU A 104 3.26 4.36 20.96
C LEU A 104 3.81 4.68 19.57
N ALA A 105 4.85 3.98 19.15
CA ALA A 105 5.44 4.12 17.82
C ALA A 105 5.27 2.81 17.03
N MET A 106 5.02 2.95 15.73
CA MET A 106 5.13 1.85 14.78
C MET A 106 6.58 1.80 14.29
N THR A 107 7.26 0.69 14.53
CA THR A 107 8.62 0.43 14.05
C THR A 107 8.57 -0.32 12.72
N GLN A 108 9.71 -0.52 12.08
CA GLN A 108 9.86 -1.41 10.93
C GLN A 108 9.38 -2.83 11.27
N ARG A 109 8.90 -3.56 10.25
CA ARG A 109 8.51 -4.96 10.39
C ARG A 109 9.65 -5.87 9.97
N GLN A 110 10.12 -6.70 10.89
CA GLN A 110 11.07 -7.78 10.59
C GLN A 110 10.32 -9.07 10.28
N MET A 111 10.78 -9.77 9.24
CA MET A 111 10.21 -11.03 8.78
C MET A 111 11.35 -12.03 8.54
N LEU A 112 11.07 -13.30 8.81
CA LEU A 112 11.96 -14.40 8.48
C LEU A 112 11.20 -15.38 7.60
N ALA A 113 11.66 -15.52 6.37
CA ALA A 113 11.15 -16.51 5.43
C ALA A 113 12.04 -17.75 5.49
N THR A 114 11.42 -18.91 5.66
CA THR A 114 12.09 -20.21 5.57
C THR A 114 11.49 -20.97 4.38
N VAL A 115 12.35 -21.36 3.44
CA VAL A 115 11.94 -22.04 2.20
C VAL A 115 12.79 -23.28 1.94
N LEU A 116 12.28 -24.19 1.11
CA LEU A 116 13.06 -25.26 0.47
C LEU A 116 13.22 -24.95 -1.02
N VAL A 117 14.44 -24.82 -1.49
CA VAL A 117 14.76 -24.83 -2.92
C VAL A 117 14.88 -26.28 -3.35
N LEU A 118 14.04 -26.73 -4.27
CA LEU A 118 14.01 -28.10 -4.79
C LEU A 118 14.57 -28.15 -6.20
N ALA A 119 15.38 -29.18 -6.47
CA ALA A 119 15.97 -29.42 -7.79
C ALA A 119 16.13 -30.92 -8.07
N ALA A 120 16.28 -31.29 -9.34
CA ALA A 120 16.48 -32.69 -9.73
C ALA A 120 17.88 -33.21 -9.35
N ASP A 121 18.89 -32.33 -9.33
CA ASP A 121 20.29 -32.66 -9.02
C ASP A 121 21.03 -31.46 -8.37
N HIS A 122 22.26 -31.70 -7.88
CA HIS A 122 23.06 -30.69 -7.19
C HIS A 122 23.46 -29.49 -8.07
N ALA A 123 23.62 -29.67 -9.38
CA ALA A 123 23.96 -28.57 -10.28
C ALA A 123 22.77 -27.60 -10.41
N ALA A 124 21.56 -28.16 -10.59
CA ALA A 124 20.33 -27.40 -10.58
C ALA A 124 20.02 -26.77 -9.22
N LEU A 125 20.37 -27.43 -8.11
CA LEU A 125 20.22 -26.85 -6.77
C LEU A 125 21.11 -25.62 -6.59
N SER A 126 22.38 -25.72 -6.99
CA SER A 126 23.33 -24.60 -6.95
C SER A 126 22.82 -23.42 -7.77
N TYR A 127 22.32 -23.67 -8.97
CA TYR A 127 21.67 -22.64 -9.79
C TYR A 127 20.45 -22.03 -9.10
N GLY A 128 19.55 -22.85 -8.54
CA GLY A 128 18.33 -22.38 -7.88
C GLY A 128 18.61 -21.47 -6.68
N VAL A 129 19.63 -21.78 -5.87
CA VAL A 129 20.06 -20.92 -4.76
C VAL A 129 20.68 -19.61 -5.27
N ALA A 130 21.49 -19.67 -6.35
CA ALA A 130 22.06 -18.48 -6.97
C ALA A 130 20.99 -17.56 -7.57
N TRP A 131 20.00 -18.15 -8.26
CA TRP A 131 18.83 -17.42 -8.76
C TRP A 131 18.06 -16.77 -7.62
N LEU A 132 17.79 -17.50 -6.52
CA LEU A 132 17.07 -16.95 -5.37
C LEU A 132 17.79 -15.74 -4.78
N SER A 133 19.11 -15.83 -4.63
CA SER A 133 19.95 -14.70 -4.18
C SER A 133 19.83 -13.51 -5.14
N ARG A 134 19.82 -13.75 -6.45
CA ARG A 134 19.70 -12.69 -7.45
C ARG A 134 18.30 -12.07 -7.50
N ALA A 135 17.25 -12.88 -7.39
CA ALA A 135 15.85 -12.44 -7.42
C ALA A 135 15.48 -11.61 -6.19
N LEU A 136 16.14 -11.88 -5.06
CA LEU A 136 15.99 -11.14 -3.81
C LEU A 136 16.92 -9.94 -3.69
N ALA A 137 17.92 -9.81 -4.54
CA ALA A 137 18.73 -8.60 -4.60
C ALA A 137 17.85 -7.43 -5.06
N ASP A 138 18.02 -6.27 -4.42
CA ASP A 138 17.27 -5.07 -4.81
C ASP A 138 17.40 -4.83 -6.32
N PRO A 139 16.31 -4.41 -6.99
CA PRO A 139 16.35 -4.09 -8.40
C PRO A 139 17.13 -2.79 -8.61
N VAL A 140 18.46 -2.88 -8.61
CA VAL A 140 19.41 -1.76 -8.74
C VAL A 140 19.17 -0.95 -10.03
N CYS A 141 18.54 -1.57 -11.04
CA CYS A 141 18.25 -0.94 -12.33
C CYS A 141 16.79 -0.47 -12.48
N ALA A 142 15.94 -0.62 -11.47
CA ALA A 142 14.59 -0.07 -11.50
C ALA A 142 14.58 1.38 -10.95
N PRO A 143 13.81 2.30 -11.55
CA PRO A 143 13.53 3.59 -10.95
C PRO A 143 13.03 3.39 -9.50
N GLY A 144 13.69 4.02 -8.52
CA GLY A 144 13.35 3.88 -7.10
C GLY A 144 14.00 2.71 -6.36
N GLY A 145 14.96 2.00 -6.96
CA GLY A 145 15.59 0.80 -6.38
C GLY A 145 16.26 0.95 -5.00
N CYS A 146 16.44 2.16 -4.48
CA CYS A 146 16.98 2.41 -3.14
C CYS A 146 15.93 2.40 -2.01
N ALA A 147 14.64 2.47 -2.33
CA ALA A 147 13.57 2.58 -1.34
C ALA A 147 13.05 1.21 -0.84
N GLY A 148 13.64 0.11 -1.33
CA GLY A 148 13.11 -1.24 -1.16
C GLY A 148 12.03 -1.57 -2.20
N ALA A 149 11.60 -2.83 -2.22
CA ALA A 149 10.60 -3.35 -3.16
C ALA A 149 9.23 -3.60 -2.51
N SER A 150 8.22 -3.89 -3.32
CA SER A 150 6.97 -4.44 -2.80
C SER A 150 7.09 -5.95 -2.60
N MET A 151 6.50 -6.46 -1.52
CA MET A 151 6.33 -7.89 -1.29
C MET A 151 4.84 -8.22 -1.18
N ARG A 152 4.39 -9.27 -1.86
CA ARG A 152 3.00 -9.75 -1.77
C ARG A 152 2.98 -11.12 -1.12
N VAL A 153 2.06 -11.32 -0.19
CA VAL A 153 1.94 -12.55 0.60
C VAL A 153 0.47 -12.98 0.69
N ALA A 154 0.21 -14.27 0.83
CA ALA A 154 -1.14 -14.76 1.11
C ALA A 154 -1.39 -14.81 2.63
N ALA A 155 -2.27 -13.97 3.16
CA ALA A 155 -2.64 -13.92 4.58
C ALA A 155 -3.27 -15.23 5.08
N TYR A 156 -3.91 -15.98 4.20
CA TYR A 156 -4.48 -17.29 4.47
C TYR A 156 -4.53 -18.07 3.16
N CYS A 157 -4.73 -19.37 3.25
CA CYS A 157 -5.00 -20.18 2.07
C CYS A 157 -6.38 -19.81 1.51
N PRO A 158 -6.50 -19.25 0.29
CA PRO A 158 -7.80 -19.11 -0.37
C PRO A 158 -8.57 -20.42 -0.34
N GLY A 159 -9.86 -20.36 -0.05
CA GLY A 159 -10.76 -21.51 -0.11
C GLY A 159 -11.74 -21.37 -1.28
N ALA A 160 -12.35 -22.47 -1.68
CA ALA A 160 -13.35 -22.57 -2.74
C ALA A 160 -14.65 -21.74 -2.54
N ALA A 161 -14.77 -21.02 -1.41
CA ALA A 161 -15.91 -20.14 -1.20
C ALA A 161 -15.79 -18.91 -2.12
N LEU A 162 -16.86 -18.64 -2.87
CA LEU A 162 -16.96 -17.46 -3.72
C LEU A 162 -16.60 -16.20 -2.90
N PRO A 163 -15.76 -15.29 -3.43
CA PRO A 163 -15.47 -14.02 -2.80
C PRO A 163 -16.78 -13.34 -2.41
N ARG A 164 -16.93 -12.97 -1.13
CA ARG A 164 -18.10 -12.16 -0.73
C ARG A 164 -17.98 -10.79 -1.41
N PRO A 165 -19.09 -10.10 -1.71
CA PRO A 165 -19.03 -8.70 -2.13
C PRO A 165 -18.23 -7.89 -1.08
N GLY A 166 -17.12 -7.27 -1.51
CA GLY A 166 -16.18 -6.56 -0.63
C GLY A 166 -15.03 -7.41 -0.06
N ASP A 167 -14.84 -8.65 -0.53
CA ASP A 167 -13.66 -9.44 -0.19
C ASP A 167 -12.46 -9.01 -1.06
N ASP A 168 -11.48 -8.37 -0.44
CA ASP A 168 -10.23 -7.93 -1.07
C ASP A 168 -9.23 -9.09 -1.32
N GLY A 169 -9.69 -10.33 -1.07
CA GLY A 169 -8.93 -11.55 -1.27
C GLY A 169 -7.90 -11.82 -0.17
N PRO A 170 -7.13 -12.92 -0.29
CA PRO A 170 -6.14 -13.34 0.70
C PRO A 170 -4.84 -12.53 0.61
N VAL A 171 -4.61 -11.79 -0.48
CA VAL A 171 -3.31 -11.16 -0.72
C VAL A 171 -3.13 -9.91 0.14
N ARG A 172 -1.96 -9.77 0.74
CA ARG A 172 -1.49 -8.55 1.39
C ARG A 172 -0.21 -8.07 0.74
N THR A 173 -0.08 -6.76 0.64
CA THR A 173 1.09 -6.10 0.06
C THR A 173 1.83 -5.32 1.14
N LEU A 174 3.13 -5.55 1.23
CA LEU A 174 4.08 -4.78 2.01
C LEU A 174 4.88 -3.90 1.07
N TYR A 175 5.31 -2.74 1.57
CA TYR A 175 6.09 -1.76 0.82
C TYR A 175 7.41 -1.49 1.53
N ASP A 176 8.37 -1.00 0.75
CA ASP A 176 9.72 -0.68 1.19
C ASP A 176 10.38 -1.92 1.84
N VAL A 177 10.19 -3.09 1.23
CA VAL A 177 10.74 -4.37 1.68
C VAL A 177 12.14 -4.56 1.12
N GLY A 178 13.11 -4.84 1.98
CA GLY A 178 14.48 -5.17 1.61
C GLY A 178 14.98 -6.40 2.36
N VAL A 179 15.96 -7.08 1.76
CA VAL A 179 16.69 -8.19 2.41
C VAL A 179 17.78 -7.62 3.30
N ILE A 180 17.79 -8.02 4.58
CA ILE A 180 18.84 -7.63 5.52
C ILE A 180 19.93 -8.69 5.61
N ASP A 181 19.54 -9.96 5.51
CA ASP A 181 20.47 -11.09 5.60
C ASP A 181 19.96 -12.31 4.80
N GLY A 182 20.89 -13.11 4.30
CA GLY A 182 20.63 -14.25 3.43
C GLY A 182 20.44 -13.89 1.94
N PRO A 183 20.01 -14.84 1.10
CA PRO A 183 19.63 -16.22 1.45
C PRO A 183 20.79 -17.06 1.98
N THR A 184 20.57 -17.73 3.11
CA THR A 184 21.57 -18.61 3.76
C THR A 184 21.10 -20.05 3.72
N VAL A 185 21.92 -20.96 3.17
CA VAL A 185 21.64 -22.40 3.18
C VAL A 185 21.90 -22.94 4.59
N VAL A 186 20.85 -23.43 5.24
CA VAL A 186 20.89 -23.98 6.61
C VAL A 186 21.19 -25.47 6.60
N SER A 187 20.63 -26.20 5.63
CA SER A 187 20.85 -27.64 5.50
C SER A 187 20.52 -28.11 4.09
N GLU A 188 21.22 -29.14 3.62
CA GLU A 188 20.88 -29.84 2.38
C GLU A 188 20.26 -31.21 2.67
N ILE A 189 19.36 -31.63 1.79
CA ILE A 189 18.62 -32.89 1.90
C ILE A 189 18.70 -33.59 0.55
N THR A 190 19.27 -34.80 0.53
CA THR A 190 19.20 -35.67 -0.63
C THR A 190 17.95 -36.54 -0.54
N LEU A 191 17.12 -36.47 -1.57
CA LEU A 191 15.91 -37.24 -1.73
C LEU A 191 16.13 -38.26 -2.84
N ARG A 192 15.32 -39.32 -2.88
CA ARG A 192 15.39 -40.30 -3.97
C ARG A 192 14.89 -39.64 -5.26
N GLY A 193 15.81 -39.17 -6.11
CA GLY A 193 15.48 -38.52 -7.39
C GLY A 193 15.34 -36.99 -7.33
N ALA A 194 15.72 -36.36 -6.22
CA ALA A 194 15.76 -34.91 -6.07
C ALA A 194 16.76 -34.50 -4.98
N VAL A 195 17.12 -33.23 -4.95
CA VAL A 195 17.88 -32.61 -3.85
C VAL A 195 17.17 -31.33 -3.41
N ALA A 196 17.31 -30.99 -2.14
CA ALA A 196 16.71 -29.80 -1.56
C ALA A 196 17.71 -29.04 -0.69
N ALA A 197 17.61 -27.72 -0.65
CA ALA A 197 18.29 -26.88 0.32
C ALA A 197 17.24 -26.13 1.15
N LYS A 198 17.33 -26.24 2.48
CA LYS A 198 16.60 -25.35 3.39
C LYS A 198 17.33 -24.02 3.43
N VAL A 199 16.62 -22.95 3.08
CA VAL A 199 17.16 -21.59 2.99
C VAL A 199 16.37 -20.66 3.90
N GLU A 200 17.09 -19.81 4.62
CA GLU A 200 16.50 -18.76 5.45
C GLU A 200 16.87 -17.37 4.90
N VAL A 201 15.89 -16.45 4.90
CA VAL A 201 16.02 -15.08 4.40
C VAL A 201 15.41 -14.12 5.42
N SER A 202 16.19 -13.15 5.88
CA SER A 202 15.72 -12.09 6.77
C SER A 202 15.33 -10.86 5.95
N LEU A 203 14.08 -10.42 6.09
CA LEU A 203 13.49 -9.32 5.35
C LEU A 203 13.03 -8.23 6.33
N VAL A 204 13.05 -6.97 5.90
CA VAL A 204 12.43 -5.87 6.63
C VAL A 204 11.57 -5.04 5.70
N ALA A 205 10.36 -4.73 6.16
CA ALA A 205 9.53 -3.71 5.55
C ALA A 205 9.72 -2.38 6.29
N GLY A 206 10.19 -1.35 5.58
CA GLY A 206 10.21 0.04 6.05
C GLY A 206 8.80 0.54 6.35
N ARG A 207 7.79 0.02 5.63
CA ARG A 207 6.37 0.24 5.93
C ARG A 207 5.78 -0.96 6.63
N PRO A 208 5.44 -0.85 7.92
CA PRO A 208 5.08 -2.02 8.71
C PRO A 208 3.70 -2.61 8.41
N TRP A 209 2.86 -1.93 7.64
CA TRP A 209 1.47 -2.33 7.46
C TRP A 209 1.30 -3.30 6.29
N LEU A 210 0.36 -4.21 6.44
CA LEU A 210 -0.09 -5.14 5.40
C LEU A 210 -1.29 -4.54 4.69
N TYR A 211 -1.13 -4.14 3.44
CA TYR A 211 -2.19 -3.50 2.67
C TYR A 211 -3.01 -4.52 1.90
N ARG A 212 -4.33 -4.37 1.97
CA ARG A 212 -5.27 -5.07 1.08
C ARG A 212 -5.22 -4.49 -0.32
N ALA A 213 -5.82 -5.21 -1.27
CA ALA A 213 -5.98 -4.70 -2.63
C ALA A 213 -6.78 -3.38 -2.60
N PRO A 214 -6.35 -2.34 -3.35
CA PRO A 214 -7.11 -1.11 -3.44
C PRO A 214 -8.49 -1.34 -4.05
N ARG A 215 -9.52 -0.80 -3.40
CA ARG A 215 -10.89 -0.78 -3.91
C ARG A 215 -11.18 0.57 -4.55
N LEU A 216 -11.68 0.55 -5.78
CA LEU A 216 -12.15 1.76 -6.46
C LEU A 216 -13.36 2.34 -5.71
N VAL A 217 -13.26 3.61 -5.30
CA VAL A 217 -14.40 4.38 -4.79
C VAL A 217 -15.17 4.98 -5.95
N GLY A 218 -14.45 5.61 -6.87
CA GLY A 218 -15.05 6.23 -8.05
C GLY A 218 -14.15 7.25 -8.69
N THR A 219 -14.69 7.91 -9.71
CA THR A 219 -14.00 8.93 -10.49
C THR A 219 -14.87 10.18 -10.59
N VAL A 220 -14.30 11.32 -10.22
CA VAL A 220 -14.89 12.64 -10.47
C VAL A 220 -14.44 13.13 -11.84
N GLN A 221 -15.37 13.29 -12.77
CA GLN A 221 -15.14 13.91 -14.08
C GLN A 221 -15.18 15.43 -13.93
N LEU A 222 -14.04 16.06 -13.72
CA LEU A 222 -13.95 17.50 -13.43
C LEU A 222 -14.39 18.36 -14.61
N GLY A 223 -14.16 17.91 -15.84
CA GLY A 223 -14.57 18.64 -17.04
C GLY A 223 -16.08 18.85 -17.17
N THR A 224 -16.88 17.94 -16.60
CA THR A 224 -18.35 18.00 -16.62
C THR A 224 -18.97 18.25 -15.24
N ALA A 225 -18.17 18.32 -14.18
CA ALA A 225 -18.65 18.53 -12.83
C ALA A 225 -19.37 19.89 -12.69
N PRO A 226 -20.38 20.01 -11.81
CA PRO A 226 -21.04 21.28 -11.56
C PRO A 226 -20.04 22.30 -11.02
N THR A 227 -20.35 23.56 -11.28
CA THR A 227 -19.51 24.69 -10.86
C THR A 227 -20.07 25.29 -9.57
N ALA A 228 -19.21 25.51 -8.57
CA ALA A 228 -19.56 26.10 -7.29
C ALA A 228 -18.41 26.93 -6.72
N THR A 229 -18.73 27.95 -5.92
CA THR A 229 -17.71 28.68 -5.16
C THR A 229 -17.05 27.75 -4.14
N PHE A 230 -15.73 27.60 -4.22
CA PHE A 230 -14.93 26.85 -3.27
C PHE A 230 -14.06 27.81 -2.45
N ASN A 231 -14.05 27.64 -1.13
CA ASN A 231 -13.25 28.45 -0.22
C ASN A 231 -12.19 27.57 0.48
N PRO A 232 -10.90 27.70 0.14
CA PRO A 232 -9.82 26.98 0.82
C PRO A 232 -9.68 27.38 2.28
N SER A 233 -9.87 28.68 2.60
CA SER A 233 -9.54 29.27 3.90
C SER A 233 -10.69 29.40 4.88
N ALA A 234 -11.86 28.82 4.60
CA ALA A 234 -12.99 28.94 5.54
C ALA A 234 -12.68 28.33 6.93
N THR A 235 -11.61 27.54 7.05
CA THR A 235 -11.09 26.99 8.31
C THR A 235 -10.74 28.06 9.35
N ALA A 236 -10.42 29.29 8.94
CA ALA A 236 -10.16 30.39 9.88
C ALA A 236 -11.37 30.77 10.76
N THR A 237 -12.56 30.27 10.42
CA THR A 237 -13.81 30.51 11.18
C THR A 237 -14.25 29.34 12.05
N CYS A 238 -13.44 28.27 12.14
CA CYS A 238 -13.71 27.09 12.98
C CYS A 238 -13.50 27.32 14.48
N ALA A 239 -13.60 28.56 14.95
CA ALA A 239 -13.64 28.83 16.37
C ALA A 239 -14.78 28.01 16.98
N GLY A 240 -14.43 27.13 17.93
CA GLY A 240 -15.41 26.26 18.57
C GLY A 240 -16.58 27.08 19.09
N ALA A 241 -17.80 26.58 18.92
CA ALA A 241 -18.95 27.15 19.61
C ALA A 241 -18.63 27.22 21.10
N ALA A 242 -18.92 28.36 21.74
CA ALA A 242 -18.75 28.51 23.18
C ALA A 242 -19.42 27.32 23.89
N THR A 243 -18.63 26.55 24.61
CA THR A 243 -19.07 25.42 25.39
C THR A 243 -19.71 25.92 26.69
N CYS A 244 -20.49 25.08 27.36
CA CYS A 244 -21.03 25.39 28.69
C CYS A 244 -19.95 25.56 29.78
N VAL A 245 -18.69 25.31 29.43
CA VAL A 245 -17.51 25.44 30.30
C VAL A 245 -16.78 26.77 30.07
N ASP A 246 -17.10 27.47 28.97
CA ASP A 246 -16.53 28.78 28.69
C ASP A 246 -17.24 29.82 29.56
N ASP A 247 -16.51 30.37 30.53
CA ASP A 247 -16.99 31.45 31.39
C ASP A 247 -17.18 32.72 30.54
N PRO A 248 -18.42 33.27 30.42
CA PRO A 248 -18.67 34.46 29.61
C PRO A 248 -17.95 35.72 30.13
N VAL A 249 -17.45 35.70 31.36
CA VAL A 249 -16.67 36.79 31.98
C VAL A 249 -15.17 36.57 31.82
N CYS A 250 -14.72 35.32 31.69
CA CYS A 250 -13.31 35.00 31.56
C CYS A 250 -12.94 34.80 30.09
N THR A 251 -12.33 35.82 29.48
CA THR A 251 -11.71 35.65 28.16
C THR A 251 -10.69 34.51 28.26
N PRO A 252 -10.82 33.42 27.46
CA PRO A 252 -9.83 32.37 27.44
C PRO A 252 -8.47 33.01 27.16
N PRO A 253 -7.38 32.57 27.82
CA PRO A 253 -6.06 32.98 27.40
C PRO A 253 -5.93 32.67 25.92
N LEU A 254 -5.37 33.62 25.14
CA LEU A 254 -5.13 33.39 23.72
C LEU A 254 -4.39 32.06 23.59
N PRO A 255 -4.87 31.15 22.73
CA PRO A 255 -4.15 29.90 22.51
C PRO A 255 -2.71 30.26 22.15
N ALA A 256 -1.77 29.50 22.70
CA ALA A 256 -0.36 29.68 22.35
C ALA A 256 -0.27 29.74 20.81
N PRO A 257 0.53 30.67 20.24
CA PRO A 257 0.69 30.74 18.80
C PRO A 257 1.01 29.34 18.30
N GLY A 258 0.22 28.85 17.35
CA GLY A 258 0.57 27.62 16.66
C GLY A 258 1.98 27.76 16.07
N PRO A 259 2.71 26.66 15.87
CA PRO A 259 3.99 26.72 15.16
C PRO A 259 3.79 27.54 13.88
N ALA A 260 4.70 28.48 13.61
CA ALA A 260 4.62 29.32 12.42
C ALA A 260 4.50 28.40 11.20
N THR A 261 3.36 28.42 10.53
CA THR A 261 3.19 27.71 9.28
C THR A 261 3.95 28.50 8.23
N LEU A 262 4.99 27.89 7.65
CA LEU A 262 5.60 28.42 6.44
C LEU A 262 4.54 28.33 5.34
N SER A 263 3.81 29.42 5.11
CA SER A 263 2.88 29.51 3.99
C SER A 263 3.71 29.76 2.73
N ASP A 264 3.72 28.80 1.82
CA ASP A 264 4.28 29.00 0.49
C ASP A 264 3.51 30.14 -0.22
N PRO A 265 4.19 31.18 -0.76
CA PRO A 265 3.53 32.27 -1.47
C PRO A 265 2.73 31.82 -2.70
N CYS A 266 2.99 30.63 -3.24
CA CYS A 266 2.24 30.05 -4.34
C CYS A 266 0.90 29.46 -3.91
N TRP A 267 0.72 29.14 -2.61
CA TRP A 267 -0.54 28.64 -2.08
C TRP A 267 -1.52 29.81 -1.90
N THR A 268 -2.57 29.84 -2.72
CA THR A 268 -3.60 30.89 -2.61
C THR A 268 -4.82 30.36 -1.88
N GLY A 269 -4.99 30.76 -0.62
CA GLY A 269 -6.17 30.41 0.18
C GLY A 269 -7.47 31.11 -0.24
N THR A 270 -7.49 31.82 -1.37
CA THR A 270 -8.61 32.66 -1.80
C THR A 270 -9.73 31.82 -2.37
N ALA A 271 -10.98 32.23 -2.13
CA ALA A 271 -12.12 31.58 -2.74
C ALA A 271 -12.09 31.74 -4.27
N PHE A 272 -12.54 30.72 -4.99
CA PHE A 272 -12.56 30.70 -6.45
C PHE A 272 -13.75 29.89 -6.97
N ASN A 273 -14.02 30.00 -8.26
CA ASN A 273 -15.08 29.24 -8.90
C ASN A 273 -14.55 27.87 -9.32
N ALA A 274 -15.06 26.79 -8.74
CA ALA A 274 -14.51 25.45 -8.88
C ALA A 274 -15.44 24.50 -9.62
N ARG A 275 -14.88 23.63 -10.46
CA ARG A 275 -15.52 22.36 -10.85
C ARG A 275 -15.42 21.43 -9.66
N ARG A 276 -16.56 21.00 -9.12
CA ARG A 276 -16.65 20.32 -7.82
C ARG A 276 -17.41 19.00 -7.93
N GLY A 277 -16.83 17.94 -7.39
CA GLY A 277 -17.49 16.65 -7.23
C GLY A 277 -17.23 16.08 -5.85
N VAL A 278 -18.16 15.25 -5.36
CA VAL A 278 -18.03 14.56 -4.07
C VAL A 278 -18.25 13.08 -4.32
N LEU A 279 -17.29 12.27 -3.84
CA LEU A 279 -17.43 10.83 -3.75
C LEU A 279 -17.86 10.47 -2.33
N SER A 280 -18.79 9.53 -2.21
CA SER A 280 -19.25 9.02 -0.92
C SER A 280 -18.90 7.54 -0.79
N VAL A 281 -18.35 7.17 0.36
CA VAL A 281 -18.11 5.78 0.76
C VAL A 281 -19.05 5.48 1.92
N THR A 282 -19.86 4.44 1.77
CA THR A 282 -20.78 4.03 2.84
C THR A 282 -20.00 3.34 3.96
N PRO A 283 -20.56 3.29 5.18
CA PRO A 283 -20.04 2.47 6.27
C PRO A 283 -19.70 1.03 5.86
N GLU A 284 -20.57 0.37 5.10
CA GLU A 284 -20.36 -1.00 4.59
C GLU A 284 -19.22 -1.07 3.55
N GLY A 285 -18.85 0.06 2.97
CA GLY A 285 -17.71 0.21 2.08
C GLY A 285 -16.37 0.28 2.80
N MET A 286 -16.36 0.45 4.12
CA MET A 286 -15.16 0.58 4.95
C MET A 286 -15.10 -0.49 6.04
N PRO A 287 -13.91 -0.99 6.38
CA PRO A 287 -13.75 -1.87 7.52
C PRO A 287 -13.90 -1.11 8.84
N SER A 288 -14.54 -1.74 9.82
CA SER A 288 -14.84 -1.14 11.13
C SER A 288 -13.69 -1.02 12.11
N TRP A 289 -12.62 -1.78 11.87
CA TRP A 289 -11.49 -1.88 12.79
C TRP A 289 -10.13 -1.75 12.08
N LEU A 290 -10.15 -1.60 10.75
CA LEU A 290 -8.93 -1.39 9.97
C LEU A 290 -8.82 0.07 9.59
N GLU A 291 -7.59 0.56 9.65
CA GLU A 291 -7.28 1.87 9.13
C GLU A 291 -7.25 1.81 7.60
N THR A 292 -7.80 2.83 6.96
CA THR A 292 -7.88 2.93 5.50
C THR A 292 -7.17 4.18 5.04
N VAL A 293 -6.39 4.07 3.98
CA VAL A 293 -5.65 5.18 3.35
C VAL A 293 -6.12 5.38 1.92
N PRO A 294 -6.18 6.63 1.41
CA PRO A 294 -6.56 6.89 0.04
C PRO A 294 -5.38 6.72 -0.92
N ILE A 295 -5.72 6.37 -2.15
CA ILE A 295 -4.84 6.45 -3.32
C ILE A 295 -5.58 7.30 -4.34
N ILE A 296 -4.95 8.36 -4.82
CA ILE A 296 -5.60 9.37 -5.63
C ILE A 296 -4.80 9.54 -6.91
N ARG A 297 -5.45 9.30 -8.05
CA ARG A 297 -4.92 9.58 -9.38
C ARG A 297 -5.63 10.77 -9.97
N VAL A 298 -4.87 11.79 -10.34
CA VAL A 298 -5.34 12.98 -11.03
C VAL A 298 -4.87 12.91 -12.48
N THR A 299 -5.76 13.15 -13.43
CA THR A 299 -5.42 13.28 -14.84
C THR A 299 -5.90 14.64 -15.32
N THR A 300 -4.97 15.48 -15.79
CA THR A 300 -5.30 16.87 -16.17
C THR A 300 -5.98 17.00 -17.53
N GLY A 301 -5.79 16.02 -18.41
CA GLY A 301 -6.35 16.02 -19.76
C GLY A 301 -5.64 16.99 -20.70
N ALA A 302 -6.37 17.54 -21.67
CA ALA A 302 -5.80 18.37 -22.74
C ALA A 302 -5.32 19.77 -22.31
N ALA A 303 -5.67 20.22 -21.10
CA ALA A 303 -5.31 21.53 -20.56
C ALA A 303 -4.65 21.40 -19.19
N ALA A 304 -3.89 22.43 -18.79
CA ALA A 304 -3.33 22.49 -17.45
C ALA A 304 -4.44 22.56 -16.41
N MET A 305 -4.23 21.92 -15.26
CA MET A 305 -5.11 22.00 -14.11
C MET A 305 -4.54 22.99 -13.09
N ARG A 306 -5.36 23.90 -12.58
CA ARG A 306 -4.95 24.83 -11.51
C ARG A 306 -5.81 24.67 -10.28
N LYS A 307 -5.17 24.92 -9.14
CA LYS A 307 -5.79 25.00 -7.83
C LYS A 307 -6.69 23.77 -7.58
N LEU A 308 -6.07 22.60 -7.55
CA LEU A 308 -6.73 21.34 -7.20
C LEU A 308 -6.74 21.18 -5.67
N TRP A 309 -7.90 20.82 -5.11
CA TRP A 309 -8.05 20.36 -3.74
C TRP A 309 -8.71 18.99 -3.72
N VAL A 310 -8.22 18.14 -2.83
CA VAL A 310 -8.93 16.95 -2.39
C VAL A 310 -9.06 17.00 -0.87
N ARG A 311 -10.30 17.01 -0.40
CA ARG A 311 -10.63 17.05 1.03
C ARG A 311 -11.34 15.78 1.44
N LEU A 312 -10.97 15.28 2.61
CA LEU A 312 -11.38 13.99 3.13
C LEU A 312 -12.08 14.22 4.46
N PHE A 313 -13.33 13.79 4.56
CA PHE A 313 -14.18 14.03 5.73
C PHE A 313 -14.83 12.73 6.20
N GLN A 314 -15.25 12.73 7.46
CA GLN A 314 -16.24 11.77 7.95
C GLN A 314 -17.64 12.29 7.61
N PRO A 315 -18.56 11.44 7.13
CA PRO A 315 -19.93 11.86 6.86
C PRO A 315 -20.65 12.20 8.18
N LYS A 316 -21.54 13.19 8.13
CA LYS A 316 -22.47 13.49 9.22
C LYS A 316 -23.73 12.63 9.10
N LEU A 317 -24.59 12.67 10.13
CA LEU A 317 -25.99 12.24 9.99
C LEU A 317 -26.63 12.99 8.81
N GLY A 318 -26.91 12.30 7.70
CA GLY A 318 -27.35 12.89 6.43
C GLY A 318 -26.47 12.57 5.22
N GLY A 319 -25.29 11.97 5.43
CA GLY A 319 -24.38 11.53 4.37
C GLY A 319 -23.42 12.62 3.89
N CYS A 320 -23.09 12.60 2.59
CA CYS A 320 -22.17 13.55 1.96
C CYS A 320 -22.86 14.72 1.25
N ALA A 321 -24.20 14.79 1.32
CA ALA A 321 -24.99 15.86 0.73
C ALA A 321 -25.24 16.96 1.78
N ASP A 322 -24.67 18.14 1.56
CA ASP A 322 -24.92 19.40 2.29
C ASP A 322 -24.33 19.62 3.70
N PRO A 323 -24.10 20.90 4.03
CA PRO A 323 -22.79 21.53 3.86
C PRO A 323 -21.73 20.76 4.62
N VAL A 324 -20.67 20.40 3.88
CA VAL A 324 -19.51 19.74 4.46
C VAL A 324 -18.96 20.65 5.55
N ASP A 325 -18.85 20.09 6.75
CA ASP A 325 -18.25 20.82 7.87
C ASP A 325 -16.79 21.09 7.54
N MET A 326 -16.54 22.34 7.15
CA MET A 326 -15.22 22.79 6.74
C MET A 326 -14.21 22.71 7.89
N CYS A 327 -14.68 22.44 9.11
CA CYS A 327 -13.88 22.29 10.33
C CYS A 327 -13.59 20.84 10.70
N ALA A 328 -14.24 19.85 10.07
CA ALA A 328 -14.17 18.44 10.46
C ALA A 328 -13.53 17.55 9.38
N TRP A 329 -12.60 18.07 8.59
CA TRP A 329 -11.84 17.27 7.63
C TRP A 329 -10.73 16.50 8.33
N CYS A 330 -10.54 15.24 7.92
CA CYS A 330 -9.46 14.36 8.39
C CYS A 330 -8.18 14.55 7.57
N GLY A 331 -8.33 14.92 6.30
CA GLY A 331 -7.24 15.21 5.38
C GLY A 331 -7.54 16.31 4.36
N GLU A 332 -6.54 17.10 4.02
CA GLU A 332 -6.56 18.00 2.86
C GLU A 332 -5.24 17.81 2.13
N LEU A 333 -5.32 17.69 0.82
CA LEU A 333 -4.20 17.86 -0.08
C LEU A 333 -4.60 18.87 -1.15
N SER A 334 -3.65 19.69 -1.56
CA SER A 334 -3.86 20.65 -2.63
C SER A 334 -2.63 20.82 -3.49
N VAL A 335 -2.87 21.09 -4.76
CA VAL A 335 -1.85 21.27 -5.80
C VAL A 335 -2.20 22.51 -6.60
N MET A 336 -1.29 23.49 -6.64
CA MET A 336 -1.60 24.78 -7.24
C MET A 336 -1.55 24.75 -8.77
N TYR A 337 -0.72 23.88 -9.35
CA TYR A 337 -0.55 23.75 -10.79
C TYR A 337 -0.13 22.34 -11.19
N LEU A 338 -0.79 21.79 -12.21
CA LEU A 338 -0.39 20.59 -12.93
C LEU A 338 -0.46 20.90 -14.43
N GLY A 339 0.56 20.50 -15.19
CA GLY A 339 0.62 20.72 -16.63
C GLY A 339 -0.47 19.97 -17.39
N ALA A 340 -0.67 20.30 -18.66
CA ALA A 340 -1.52 19.51 -19.55
C ALA A 340 -0.89 18.11 -19.78
N GLY A 341 -1.73 17.08 -19.88
CA GLY A 341 -1.28 15.70 -20.05
C GLY A 341 -0.53 15.13 -18.84
N THR A 342 -0.69 15.73 -17.65
CA THR A 342 -0.08 15.26 -16.41
C THR A 342 -0.95 14.19 -15.76
N VAL A 343 -0.31 13.11 -15.30
CA VAL A 343 -0.90 12.13 -14.38
C VAL A 343 -0.18 12.25 -13.04
N LEU A 344 -0.90 12.65 -12.00
CA LEU A 344 -0.38 12.71 -10.62
C LEU A 344 -0.97 11.55 -9.82
N ASP A 345 -0.11 10.75 -9.21
CA ASP A 345 -0.46 9.68 -8.29
C ASP A 345 -0.04 10.06 -6.87
N VAL A 346 -0.99 10.09 -5.94
CA VAL A 346 -0.77 10.29 -4.51
C VAL A 346 -1.16 9.01 -3.80
N ASP A 347 -0.19 8.25 -3.30
CA ASP A 347 -0.40 6.93 -2.72
C ASP A 347 -0.19 6.96 -1.21
N GLY A 348 -1.28 6.85 -0.43
CA GLY A 348 -1.23 6.83 1.03
C GLY A 348 -0.52 5.61 1.62
N ARG A 349 -0.34 4.53 0.85
CA ARG A 349 0.36 3.31 1.30
C ARG A 349 1.85 3.54 1.35
N THR A 350 2.41 4.06 0.25
CA THR A 350 3.83 4.41 0.07
C THR A 350 4.13 5.84 0.46
N ARG A 351 3.14 6.65 0.87
CA ARG A 351 3.31 8.08 1.19
C ARG A 351 4.20 8.79 0.17
N THR A 352 3.97 8.49 -1.11
CA THR A 352 4.65 9.11 -2.24
C THR A 352 3.65 9.86 -3.10
N ALA A 353 4.17 10.86 -3.79
CA ALA A 353 3.43 11.67 -4.75
C ALA A 353 4.26 11.78 -6.01
N ASP A 354 3.81 11.13 -7.07
CA ASP A 354 4.55 10.95 -8.31
C ASP A 354 3.77 11.61 -9.46
N ALA A 355 4.42 12.47 -10.25
CA ALA A 355 3.78 13.14 -11.38
C ALA A 355 4.48 12.79 -12.70
N MET A 356 3.71 12.30 -13.67
CA MET A 356 4.18 12.01 -15.03
C MET A 356 3.69 13.12 -15.96
N CYS A 357 4.62 13.80 -16.64
CA CYS A 357 4.31 14.91 -17.56
C CYS A 357 4.69 14.53 -18.99
N GLY A 358 3.72 14.49 -19.91
CA GLY A 358 4.01 14.30 -21.34
C GLY A 358 4.41 12.87 -21.74
N GLY A 359 4.02 11.86 -20.97
CA GLY A 359 4.23 10.43 -21.30
C GLY A 359 5.60 9.87 -20.90
N ASP A 360 6.61 10.71 -20.74
CA ASP A 360 7.89 10.33 -20.16
C ASP A 360 7.84 10.47 -18.63
N ILE A 361 8.41 9.50 -17.89
CA ILE A 361 8.67 9.62 -16.45
C ILE A 361 9.82 10.63 -16.28
N THR A 362 9.57 11.90 -16.57
CA THR A 362 10.62 12.93 -16.63
C THR A 362 10.98 13.54 -15.28
N ALA A 363 10.25 13.26 -14.21
CA ALA A 363 10.73 13.47 -12.85
C ALA A 363 9.78 12.83 -11.84
N ILE A 364 10.32 12.01 -10.93
CA ILE A 364 9.80 11.97 -9.56
C ILE A 364 10.21 13.32 -8.96
N ALA A 365 9.45 14.36 -9.27
CA ALA A 365 9.62 15.66 -8.61
C ALA A 365 8.87 15.58 -7.29
N ASP A 366 9.43 16.17 -6.23
CA ASP A 366 8.65 16.53 -5.04
C ASP A 366 7.49 17.42 -5.53
N VAL A 367 6.34 16.81 -5.78
CA VAL A 367 5.13 17.56 -6.12
C VAL A 367 4.84 18.40 -4.91
N ASN A 368 4.72 19.72 -5.09
CA ASN A 368 4.34 20.62 -4.02
C ASN A 368 2.89 20.32 -3.61
N LEU A 369 2.75 19.34 -2.73
CA LEU A 369 1.51 18.98 -2.07
C LEU A 369 1.40 19.80 -0.80
N TYR A 370 0.36 20.61 -0.74
CA TYR A 370 0.06 21.41 0.44
C TYR A 370 -1.07 20.75 1.21
N GLY A 371 -0.92 20.68 2.53
CA GLY A 371 -2.01 20.43 3.45
C GLY A 371 -2.85 21.68 3.67
N ALA A 372 -3.69 21.63 4.70
CA ALA A 372 -4.53 22.78 5.02
C ALA A 372 -3.74 24.02 5.43
N GLY A 373 -4.27 25.18 5.04
CA GLY A 373 -3.64 26.47 5.29
C GLY A 373 -2.31 26.66 4.57
N GLY A 374 -2.01 25.83 3.56
CA GLY A 374 -0.74 25.88 2.83
C GLY A 374 0.45 25.24 3.56
N GLY A 375 0.20 24.56 4.70
CA GLY A 375 1.24 23.84 5.43
C GLY A 375 1.66 22.54 4.74
N PRO A 376 2.59 21.78 5.35
CA PRO A 376 2.98 20.46 4.85
C PRO A 376 1.78 19.52 4.77
N MET A 377 1.67 18.76 3.69
CA MET A 377 0.66 17.71 3.56
C MET A 377 0.82 16.67 4.68
N GLN A 378 -0.30 16.31 5.31
CA GLN A 378 -0.38 15.14 6.17
C GLN A 378 -1.03 14.00 5.40
N TRP A 379 -0.56 12.78 5.61
CA TRP A 379 -1.10 11.59 4.97
C TRP A 379 -2.39 11.16 5.68
N PRO A 380 -3.55 11.36 5.05
CA PRO A 380 -4.81 11.13 5.71
C PRO A 380 -5.09 9.64 5.87
N SER A 381 -5.82 9.32 6.93
CA SER A 381 -6.32 7.99 7.16
C SER A 381 -7.64 8.02 7.93
N TRP A 382 -8.41 6.95 7.78
CA TRP A 382 -9.64 6.74 8.54
C TRP A 382 -9.53 5.47 9.36
N SER A 383 -9.79 5.55 10.66
CA SER A 383 -9.70 4.42 11.59
C SER A 383 -11.05 3.79 11.94
N CYS A 384 -12.15 4.26 11.35
CA CYS A 384 -13.52 3.90 11.72
C CYS A 384 -14.38 3.59 10.48
N ASP A 385 -15.42 2.77 10.65
CA ASP A 385 -16.46 2.46 9.64
C ASP A 385 -17.54 3.55 9.50
N THR A 386 -17.24 4.81 9.80
CA THR A 386 -18.26 5.85 9.68
C THR A 386 -18.57 6.19 8.23
N GLY A 387 -17.85 5.63 7.25
CA GLY A 387 -17.87 6.04 5.86
C GLY A 387 -16.91 7.22 5.62
N ALA A 388 -16.83 7.67 4.38
CA ALA A 388 -15.98 8.80 4.00
C ALA A 388 -16.63 9.66 2.92
N CYS A 389 -16.43 10.97 3.01
CA CYS A 389 -16.73 11.90 1.92
C CYS A 389 -15.41 12.43 1.36
N ILE A 390 -15.27 12.38 0.05
CA ILE A 390 -14.06 12.81 -0.66
C ILE A 390 -14.48 13.88 -1.65
N GLU A 391 -14.23 15.13 -1.29
CA GLU A 391 -14.52 16.29 -2.13
C GLU A 391 -13.32 16.59 -3.00
N VAL A 392 -13.57 16.76 -4.30
CA VAL A 392 -12.58 17.18 -5.28
C VAL A 392 -13.03 18.50 -5.87
N ALA A 393 -12.14 19.48 -5.90
CA ALA A 393 -12.40 20.80 -6.47
C ALA A 393 -11.19 21.28 -7.28
N ALA A 394 -11.43 21.82 -8.47
CA ALA A 394 -10.38 22.43 -9.31
C ALA A 394 -10.89 23.71 -9.98
N ASP A 395 -10.00 24.65 -10.32
CA ASP A 395 -10.40 25.94 -10.91
C ASP A 395 -11.18 25.75 -12.21
N ALA A 396 -12.42 26.23 -12.25
CA ALA A 396 -13.32 26.03 -13.38
C ALA A 396 -12.82 26.70 -14.67
N ALA A 397 -11.94 27.71 -14.57
CA ALA A 397 -11.33 28.36 -15.73
C ALA A 397 -10.11 27.61 -16.28
N ALA A 398 -9.58 26.63 -15.55
CA ALA A 398 -8.34 25.94 -15.87
C ALA A 398 -8.45 24.43 -15.58
N VAL A 399 -9.45 23.80 -16.20
CA VAL A 399 -9.73 22.35 -16.15
C VAL A 399 -10.14 21.91 -17.55
N ALA A 400 -9.55 20.84 -18.07
CA ALA A 400 -9.90 20.27 -19.36
C ALA A 400 -11.22 19.49 -19.30
N ALA A 401 -11.88 19.31 -20.44
CA ALA A 401 -13.13 18.54 -20.53
C ALA A 401 -12.93 17.05 -20.17
N ASP A 402 -11.73 16.52 -20.40
CA ASP A 402 -11.29 15.15 -20.12
C ASP A 402 -10.53 15.01 -18.79
N ALA A 403 -10.48 16.08 -17.97
CA ALA A 403 -9.83 16.04 -16.67
C ALA A 403 -10.64 15.19 -15.66
N SER A 404 -9.94 14.36 -14.90
CA SER A 404 -10.58 13.49 -13.90
C SER A 404 -9.72 13.26 -12.66
N VAL A 405 -10.39 12.91 -11.55
CA VAL A 405 -9.74 12.45 -10.32
C VAL A 405 -10.37 11.13 -9.92
N THR A 406 -9.56 10.07 -9.90
CA THR A 406 -9.97 8.74 -9.49
C THR A 406 -9.42 8.44 -8.10
N VAL A 407 -10.27 7.87 -7.26
CA VAL A 407 -9.92 7.57 -5.87
C VAL A 407 -10.12 6.09 -5.59
N TRP A 408 -9.10 5.48 -5.01
CA TRP A 408 -9.17 4.15 -4.41
C TRP A 408 -8.91 4.25 -2.91
N LEU A 409 -9.38 3.26 -2.18
CA LEU A 409 -9.09 3.09 -0.77
C LEU A 409 -8.37 1.76 -0.57
N ALA A 410 -7.32 1.78 0.24
CA ALA A 410 -6.62 0.58 0.67
C ALA A 410 -6.63 0.50 2.19
N SER A 411 -7.21 -0.57 2.71
CA SER A 411 -7.19 -0.86 4.14
C SER A 411 -5.88 -1.53 4.53
N ARG A 412 -5.39 -1.21 5.72
CA ARG A 412 -4.10 -1.67 6.23
C ARG A 412 -4.27 -2.40 7.55
N GLU A 413 -3.55 -3.50 7.69
CA GLU A 413 -3.60 -4.40 8.84
C GLU A 413 -2.28 -4.37 9.59
N ASP A 414 -2.35 -4.49 10.91
CA ASP A 414 -1.17 -4.58 11.77
C ASP A 414 -0.66 -6.02 11.93
N ALA A 415 -1.48 -7.03 11.64
CA ALA A 415 -1.15 -8.44 11.75
C ALA A 415 -2.12 -9.31 10.92
N VAL A 416 -1.67 -10.53 10.58
CA VAL A 416 -2.42 -11.60 9.87
C VAL A 416 -2.24 -12.99 10.47
#